data_AF-A0A1I4QME8-F1
#
_entry.id   AF-A0A1I4QME8-F1
#
_cell.length_a   1.000
_cell.length_b   1.000
_cell.length_c   1.000
_cell.angle_alpha   90.00
_cell.angle_beta   90.00
_cell.angle_gamma   90.00
#
_symmetry.space_group_name_H-M   'P 1'
#
loop_
_entity.id
_entity.type
_entity.pdbx_description
1 polymer ?
#
loop_
_entity_poly.entity_id
_entity_poly.type
_entity_poly.pdbx_seq_one_letter_code
_entity_poly.pdbx_strand_id
1 'polypeptide(L)'
;MIVDEFYGIARHALKNHPGSDSVRITAIVPSAMGPVVQWEAPILARERQRKALGVVGVVAGPVILEVLVRTLAARWRKGAPYCPQDWDVRLAGRYQRIFQRQAPSTGPGWSWLWEGGAQAIVAAGVPRNFRTTDAKDKFGSIRWYYEAEEDCQYVDDITDAVEHLSSFICEDCGSPGRIRKGGWLRCQCELHAKGRTGA
;
A
#
# COMPACT_ATOMS: atom_id res chain seq x y z
N MET A 1 -15.28 -6.94 6.84
CA MET A 1 -15.59 -7.07 5.40
C MET A 1 -14.78 -6.02 4.63
N ILE A 2 -14.71 -6.07 3.29
CA ILE A 2 -13.85 -5.16 2.49
C ILE A 2 -14.14 -3.67 2.75
N VAL A 3 -15.40 -3.30 2.99
CA VAL A 3 -15.82 -1.93 3.37
C VAL A 3 -15.16 -1.49 4.67
N ASP A 4 -15.21 -2.33 5.70
CA ASP A 4 -14.63 -2.03 7.01
C ASP A 4 -13.12 -1.89 6.93
N GLU A 5 -12.46 -2.73 6.13
CA GLU A 5 -11.01 -2.63 5.91
C GLU A 5 -10.64 -1.36 5.15
N PHE A 6 -11.41 -0.99 4.11
CA PHE A 6 -11.22 0.25 3.37
C PHE A 6 -11.31 1.47 4.29
N TYR A 7 -12.41 1.65 5.01
CA TYR A 7 -12.54 2.81 5.91
C TYR A 7 -11.57 2.74 7.08
N GLY A 8 -11.29 1.56 7.62
CA GLY A 8 -10.34 1.35 8.71
C GLY A 8 -8.93 1.83 8.36
N ILE A 9 -8.47 1.57 7.14
CA ILE A 9 -7.16 2.01 6.64
C ILE A 9 -7.22 3.46 6.16
N ALA A 10 -8.16 3.80 5.28
CA ALA A 10 -8.25 5.11 4.64
C ALA A 10 -8.39 6.25 5.65
N ARG A 11 -9.19 6.07 6.72
CA ARG A 11 -9.38 7.08 7.77
C ARG A 11 -8.05 7.49 8.43
N HIS A 12 -7.15 6.54 8.65
CA HIS A 12 -5.87 6.81 9.30
C HIS A 12 -4.83 7.29 8.28
N ALA A 13 -4.79 6.67 7.10
CA ALA A 13 -3.88 7.05 6.03
C ALA A 13 -4.14 8.49 5.52
N LEU A 14 -5.39 8.94 5.51
CA LEU A 14 -5.77 10.27 5.03
C LEU A 14 -6.01 11.30 6.14
N LYS A 15 -5.68 10.99 7.41
CA LYS A 15 -6.04 11.82 8.58
C LYS A 15 -5.64 13.30 8.44
N ASN A 16 -4.55 13.59 7.74
CA ASN A 16 -4.01 14.94 7.56
C ASN A 16 -4.23 15.49 6.13
N HIS A 17 -5.04 14.83 5.31
CA HIS A 17 -5.40 15.30 3.98
C HIS A 17 -6.64 16.18 4.04
N PRO A 18 -6.58 17.42 3.52
CA PRO A 18 -7.78 18.25 3.36
C PRO A 18 -8.86 17.52 2.55
N GLY A 19 -10.09 17.55 3.04
CA GLY A 19 -11.24 16.91 2.40
C GLY A 19 -11.29 15.38 2.51
N SER A 20 -10.50 14.77 3.42
CA SER A 20 -10.52 13.32 3.68
C SER A 20 -11.84 12.78 4.22
N ASP A 21 -12.63 13.64 4.86
CA ASP A 21 -14.00 13.38 5.31
C ASP A 21 -15.01 13.23 4.16
N SER A 22 -14.65 13.71 2.96
CA SER A 22 -15.52 13.60 1.78
C SER A 22 -15.47 12.23 1.07
N VAL A 23 -14.54 11.35 1.49
CA VAL A 23 -14.36 10.02 0.90
C VAL A 23 -15.56 9.13 1.23
N ARG A 24 -16.24 8.65 0.20
CA ARG A 24 -17.35 7.70 0.33
C ARG A 24 -17.28 6.61 -0.73
N ILE A 25 -17.56 5.38 -0.31
CA ILE A 25 -17.71 4.23 -1.21
C ILE A 25 -19.04 4.39 -1.97
N THR A 26 -18.99 4.25 -3.28
CA THR A 26 -20.16 4.30 -4.16
C THR A 26 -20.63 2.91 -4.57
N ALA A 27 -19.71 1.96 -4.76
CA ALA A 27 -20.01 0.58 -5.10
C ALA A 27 -18.84 -0.37 -4.81
N ILE A 28 -19.13 -1.67 -4.84
CA ILE A 28 -18.11 -2.72 -4.91
C ILE A 28 -18.36 -3.50 -6.19
N VAL A 29 -17.39 -3.48 -7.10
CA VAL A 29 -17.55 -4.05 -8.44
C VAL A 29 -16.61 -5.24 -8.61
N PRO A 30 -17.11 -6.43 -8.99
CA PRO A 30 -16.26 -7.57 -9.31
C PRO A 30 -15.30 -7.24 -10.48
N SER A 31 -14.05 -7.70 -10.38
CA SER A 31 -13.05 -7.54 -11.44
C SER A 31 -12.06 -8.72 -11.46
N ALA A 32 -11.21 -8.78 -12.47
CA ALA A 32 -10.09 -9.73 -12.55
C ALA A 32 -9.08 -9.59 -11.39
N MET A 33 -9.00 -8.39 -10.79
CA MET A 33 -8.11 -8.11 -9.65
C MET A 33 -8.74 -8.55 -8.31
N GLY A 34 -10.05 -8.84 -8.31
CA GLY A 34 -10.88 -9.05 -7.13
C GLY A 34 -11.99 -7.99 -7.02
N PRO A 35 -12.75 -7.95 -5.92
CA PRO A 35 -13.77 -6.92 -5.69
C PRO A 35 -13.13 -5.54 -5.51
N VAL A 36 -13.40 -4.64 -6.45
CA VAL A 36 -12.86 -3.27 -6.47
C VAL A 36 -13.82 -2.34 -5.76
N VAL A 37 -13.30 -1.59 -4.78
CA VAL A 37 -14.04 -0.51 -4.13
C VAL A 37 -14.04 0.70 -5.06
N GLN A 38 -15.22 1.09 -5.54
CA GLN A 38 -15.43 2.38 -6.19
C GLN A 38 -15.72 3.43 -5.14
N TRP A 39 -15.12 4.61 -5.29
CA TRP A 39 -15.20 5.68 -4.32
C TRP A 39 -15.30 7.04 -5.02
N GLU A 40 -15.81 8.01 -4.28
CA GLU A 40 -15.75 9.42 -4.65
C GLU A 40 -15.30 10.25 -3.44
N ALA A 41 -14.59 11.35 -3.72
CA ALA A 41 -14.10 12.26 -2.70
C ALA A 41 -14.02 13.68 -3.30
N PRO A 42 -15.16 14.40 -3.37
CA PRO A 42 -15.28 15.61 -4.19
C PRO A 42 -14.32 16.75 -3.79
N ILE A 43 -13.89 16.79 -2.53
CA ILE A 43 -13.02 17.85 -2.00
C ILE A 43 -11.67 17.32 -1.50
N LEU A 44 -11.37 16.04 -1.72
CA LEU A 44 -10.09 15.47 -1.30
C LEU A 44 -8.93 16.10 -2.08
N ALA A 45 -7.92 16.57 -1.36
CA ALA A 45 -6.72 17.17 -1.93
C ALA A 45 -6.05 16.23 -2.95
N ARG A 46 -5.91 16.73 -4.18
CA ARG A 46 -5.35 16.00 -5.33
C ARG A 46 -3.87 16.25 -5.58
N GLU A 47 -3.33 17.27 -4.94
CA GLU A 47 -1.92 17.61 -5.06
C GLU A 47 -1.11 17.01 -3.92
N ARG A 48 0.13 16.64 -4.22
CA ARG A 48 1.10 16.23 -3.22
C ARG A 48 1.38 17.39 -2.28
N GLN A 49 1.38 17.13 -0.97
CA GLN A 49 1.71 18.18 0.00
C GLN A 49 3.16 18.64 -0.23
N ARG A 50 3.39 19.94 -0.33
CA ARG A 50 4.74 20.52 -0.37
C ARG A 50 5.05 21.13 0.99
N LYS A 51 6.10 20.67 1.66
CA LYS A 51 6.59 21.32 2.88
C LYS A 51 7.59 22.41 2.51
N ALA A 52 7.86 23.32 3.44
CA ALA A 52 8.88 24.35 3.29
C ALA A 52 10.23 23.73 2.91
N LEU A 53 11.08 24.50 2.22
CA LEU A 53 12.43 24.09 1.80
C LEU A 53 12.49 22.90 0.82
N GLY A 54 11.44 22.68 0.03
CA GLY A 54 11.43 21.64 -1.01
C GLY A 54 11.32 20.21 -0.46
N VAL A 55 11.00 20.05 0.82
CA VAL A 55 10.76 18.72 1.41
C VAL A 55 9.46 18.16 0.84
N VAL A 56 9.58 17.03 0.16
CA VAL A 56 8.47 16.29 -0.41
C VAL A 56 7.54 15.82 0.72
N GLY A 57 6.28 16.24 0.67
CA GLY A 57 5.27 15.87 1.68
C GLY A 57 4.48 14.61 1.30
N VAL A 58 3.42 14.35 2.07
CA VAL A 58 2.59 13.16 1.89
C VAL A 58 1.96 13.16 0.50
N VAL A 59 1.95 11.99 -0.14
CA VAL A 59 1.38 11.76 -1.47
C VAL A 59 -0.07 12.22 -1.53
N ALA A 60 -0.52 12.65 -2.72
CA ALA A 60 -1.90 13.02 -2.98
C ALA A 60 -2.89 11.93 -2.52
N GLY A 61 -4.01 12.36 -1.93
CA GLY A 61 -5.02 11.44 -1.39
C GLY A 61 -5.55 10.42 -2.40
N PRO A 62 -5.87 10.81 -3.65
CA PRO A 62 -6.29 9.87 -4.68
C PRO A 62 -5.29 8.76 -5.00
N VAL A 63 -3.98 9.02 -4.94
CA VAL A 63 -2.95 8.00 -5.21
C VAL A 63 -2.91 6.97 -4.07
N ILE A 64 -3.04 7.43 -2.82
CA ILE A 64 -3.17 6.56 -1.65
C ILE A 64 -4.40 5.66 -1.79
N LEU A 65 -5.54 6.22 -2.19
CA LEU A 65 -6.76 5.44 -2.38
C LEU A 65 -6.65 4.46 -3.54
N GLU A 66 -6.01 4.83 -4.65
CA GLU A 66 -5.78 3.95 -5.79
C GLU A 66 -4.98 2.70 -5.38
N VAL A 67 -3.87 2.87 -4.67
CA VAL A 67 -3.07 1.74 -4.17
C VAL A 67 -3.87 0.91 -3.16
N LEU A 68 -4.62 1.55 -2.25
CA LEU A 68 -5.45 0.85 -1.26
C LEU A 68 -6.53 0.00 -1.92
N VAL A 69 -7.22 0.53 -2.94
CA VAL A 69 -8.27 -0.18 -3.68
C VAL A 69 -7.71 -1.44 -4.34
N ARG A 70 -6.54 -1.32 -5.01
CA ARG A 70 -5.86 -2.46 -5.63
C ARG A 70 -5.41 -3.49 -4.60
N THR A 71 -4.91 -3.03 -3.45
CA THR A 71 -4.51 -3.87 -2.32
C THR A 71 -5.69 -4.69 -1.80
N LEU A 72 -6.84 -4.05 -1.55
CA LEU A 72 -8.03 -4.72 -1.04
C LEU A 72 -8.66 -5.65 -2.08
N ALA A 73 -8.68 -5.26 -3.35
CA ALA A 73 -9.13 -6.13 -4.44
C ALA A 73 -8.28 -7.42 -4.47
N ALA A 74 -6.95 -7.29 -4.49
CA ALA A 74 -6.03 -8.43 -4.49
C ALA A 74 -6.20 -9.33 -3.25
N ARG A 75 -6.43 -8.71 -2.09
CA ARG A 75 -6.66 -9.36 -0.79
C ARG A 75 -7.91 -10.22 -0.76
N TRP A 76 -9.02 -9.70 -1.29
CA TRP A 76 -10.32 -10.38 -1.28
C TRP A 76 -10.59 -11.20 -2.55
N ARG A 77 -9.67 -11.21 -3.52
CA ARG A 77 -9.80 -11.90 -4.82
C ARG A 77 -10.21 -13.37 -4.72
N LYS A 78 -9.77 -14.08 -3.67
CA LYS A 78 -10.03 -15.51 -3.48
C LYS A 78 -10.96 -15.81 -2.29
N GLY A 79 -11.71 -14.82 -1.82
CA GLY A 79 -12.53 -14.92 -0.62
C GLY A 79 -11.77 -14.47 0.64
N ALA A 80 -11.99 -15.17 1.77
CA ALA A 80 -11.38 -14.82 3.04
C ALA A 80 -9.84 -14.77 2.92
N PRO A 81 -9.19 -13.66 3.33
CA PRO A 81 -7.75 -13.50 3.13
C PRO A 81 -6.95 -14.54 3.91
N TYR A 82 -6.06 -15.23 3.20
CA TYR A 82 -5.07 -16.13 3.76
C TYR A 82 -3.72 -15.80 3.13
N CYS A 83 -2.69 -15.59 3.95
CA CYS A 83 -1.37 -15.31 3.39
C CYS A 83 -0.61 -16.63 3.14
N PRO A 84 -0.27 -16.95 1.87
CA PRO A 84 0.53 -18.12 1.57
C PRO A 84 1.98 -17.92 2.02
N GLN A 85 2.68 -19.02 2.30
CA GLN A 85 4.09 -18.98 2.72
C GLN A 85 5.03 -18.54 1.59
N ASP A 86 4.70 -18.88 0.34
CA ASP A 86 5.48 -18.59 -0.87
C ASP A 86 4.96 -17.34 -1.61
N TRP A 87 4.33 -16.41 -0.89
CA TRP A 87 3.67 -15.23 -1.46
C TRP A 87 4.65 -14.34 -2.25
N ASP A 88 5.87 -14.21 -1.77
CA ASP A 88 6.94 -13.36 -2.28
C ASP A 88 7.48 -13.89 -3.61
N VAL A 89 7.74 -15.21 -3.68
CA VAL A 89 8.14 -15.91 -4.91
C VAL A 89 7.04 -15.81 -5.95
N ARG A 90 5.77 -16.03 -5.56
CA ARG A 90 4.62 -15.91 -6.47
C ARG A 90 4.46 -14.47 -6.98
N LEU A 91 4.64 -13.49 -6.12
CA LEU A 91 4.55 -12.08 -6.46
C LEU A 91 5.65 -11.69 -7.45
N ALA A 92 6.91 -12.02 -7.14
CA ALA A 92 8.05 -11.74 -8.01
C ALA A 92 7.90 -12.45 -9.37
N GLY A 93 7.39 -13.68 -9.38
CA GLY A 93 7.08 -14.42 -10.61
C GLY A 93 5.94 -13.80 -11.43
N ARG A 94 4.91 -13.24 -10.79
CA ARG A 94 3.80 -12.56 -11.49
C ARG A 94 4.21 -11.19 -12.04
N TYR A 95 4.98 -10.43 -11.26
CA TYR A 95 5.42 -9.09 -11.61
C TYR A 95 6.93 -9.06 -11.87
N GLN A 96 7.40 -9.96 -12.75
CA GLN A 96 8.83 -10.10 -13.07
C GLN A 96 9.46 -8.80 -13.58
N ARG A 97 8.70 -7.98 -14.33
CA ARG A 97 9.17 -6.67 -14.80
C ARG A 97 9.38 -5.66 -13.67
N ILE A 98 8.78 -5.87 -12.51
CA ILE A 98 8.82 -4.97 -11.35
C ILE A 98 9.87 -5.44 -10.35
N PHE A 99 9.76 -6.69 -9.89
CA PHE A 99 10.62 -7.24 -8.83
C PHE A 99 11.85 -7.98 -9.38
N GLN A 100 11.84 -8.42 -10.63
CA GLN A 100 12.92 -9.21 -11.24
C GLN A 100 13.38 -10.37 -10.34
N ARG A 101 14.59 -10.29 -9.77
CA ARG A 101 15.15 -11.27 -8.82
C ARG A 101 15.08 -10.82 -7.35
N GLN A 102 14.56 -9.62 -7.09
CA GLN A 102 14.48 -9.00 -5.77
C GLN A 102 13.06 -9.16 -5.21
N ALA A 103 12.74 -10.35 -4.70
CA ALA A 103 11.48 -10.57 -3.99
C ALA A 103 11.44 -9.71 -2.72
N PRO A 104 10.28 -9.15 -2.33
CA PRO A 104 10.20 -8.34 -1.12
C PRO A 104 10.46 -9.16 0.15
N SER A 105 11.45 -8.75 0.94
CA SER A 105 11.79 -9.38 2.22
C SER A 105 11.00 -8.73 3.35
N THR A 106 9.70 -8.97 3.41
CA THR A 106 8.78 -8.35 4.39
C THR A 106 7.79 -9.34 4.97
N GLY A 107 6.95 -8.89 5.90
CA GLY A 107 5.89 -9.70 6.49
C GLY A 107 4.80 -10.12 5.47
N PRO A 108 4.24 -11.33 5.61
CA PRO A 108 3.23 -11.89 4.68
C PRO A 108 1.97 -11.02 4.51
N GLY A 109 1.58 -10.30 5.57
CA GLY A 109 0.43 -9.40 5.55
C GLY A 109 0.53 -8.25 4.54
N TRP A 110 1.74 -7.90 4.08
CA TRP A 110 1.95 -6.88 3.06
C TRP A 110 2.00 -7.42 1.63
N SER A 111 1.83 -8.73 1.42
CA SER A 111 1.82 -9.35 0.08
C SER A 111 0.87 -8.65 -0.91
N TRP A 112 -0.36 -8.35 -0.48
CA TRP A 112 -1.34 -7.67 -1.31
C TRP A 112 -1.05 -6.19 -1.51
N LEU A 113 -0.34 -5.56 -0.57
CA LEU A 113 0.07 -4.15 -0.69
C LEU A 113 1.16 -4.01 -1.77
N TRP A 114 2.12 -4.94 -1.77
CA TRP A 114 3.10 -5.04 -2.86
C TRP A 114 2.43 -5.35 -4.21
N GLU A 115 1.47 -6.28 -4.25
CA GLU A 115 0.69 -6.57 -5.46
C GLU A 115 -0.08 -5.32 -5.93
N GLY A 116 -0.71 -4.57 -5.02
CA GLY A 116 -1.45 -3.36 -5.33
C GLY A 116 -0.57 -2.25 -5.92
N GLY A 117 0.61 -2.02 -5.34
CA GLY A 117 1.61 -1.09 -5.86
C GLY A 117 2.14 -1.52 -7.24
N ALA A 118 2.50 -2.79 -7.41
CA ALA A 118 2.95 -3.32 -8.69
C ALA A 118 1.87 -3.19 -9.79
N GLN A 119 0.59 -3.44 -9.44
CA GLN A 119 -0.54 -3.22 -10.34
C GLN A 119 -0.69 -1.75 -10.72
N ALA A 120 -0.48 -0.81 -9.79
CA ALA A 120 -0.54 0.62 -10.08
C ALA A 120 0.58 1.05 -11.04
N ILE A 121 1.83 0.61 -10.83
CA ILE A 121 2.95 0.89 -11.74
C ILE A 121 2.67 0.31 -13.13
N VAL A 122 2.21 -0.95 -13.21
CA VAL A 122 1.87 -1.57 -14.50
C VAL A 122 0.77 -0.79 -15.23
N ALA A 123 -0.24 -0.32 -14.51
CA ALA A 123 -1.34 0.45 -15.10
C ALA A 123 -0.91 1.86 -15.57
N ALA A 124 0.04 2.50 -14.87
CA ALA A 124 0.61 3.78 -15.26
C ALA A 124 1.63 3.65 -16.42
N GLY A 125 2.10 2.44 -16.70
CA GLY A 125 3.18 2.15 -17.62
C GLY A 125 4.48 1.92 -16.86
N VAL A 126 5.10 0.76 -17.05
CA VAL A 126 6.38 0.45 -16.40
C VAL A 126 7.51 1.24 -17.10
N PRO A 127 8.30 2.07 -16.39
CA PRO A 127 9.41 2.80 -16.98
C PRO A 127 10.41 1.90 -17.71
N ARG A 128 11.17 2.49 -18.64
CA ARG A 128 12.29 1.78 -19.26
C ARG A 128 13.37 1.40 -18.25
N ASN A 129 13.83 0.16 -18.37
CA ASN A 129 14.80 -0.46 -17.47
C ASN A 129 14.45 -0.34 -15.98
N PHE A 130 13.15 -0.28 -15.67
CA PHE A 130 12.67 -0.33 -14.30
C PHE A 130 13.16 -1.59 -13.59
N ARG A 131 13.77 -1.41 -12.42
CA ARG A 131 14.22 -2.49 -11.55
C ARG A 131 14.04 -2.09 -10.09
N THR A 132 13.35 -2.93 -9.33
CA THR A 132 13.42 -2.88 -7.87
C THR A 132 14.83 -3.24 -7.41
N THR A 133 15.50 -2.33 -6.70
CA THR A 133 16.86 -2.53 -6.17
C THR A 133 16.85 -3.07 -4.75
N ASP A 134 15.83 -2.71 -3.96
CA ASP A 134 15.64 -3.21 -2.60
C ASP A 134 14.17 -3.06 -2.17
N ALA A 135 13.66 -4.05 -1.44
CA ALA A 135 12.26 -4.14 -1.04
C ALA A 135 12.18 -4.82 0.34
N LYS A 136 12.13 -4.01 1.39
CA LYS A 136 12.32 -4.46 2.78
C LYS A 136 11.42 -3.73 3.76
N ASP A 137 11.40 -4.17 5.00
CA ASP A 137 10.79 -3.41 6.09
C ASP A 137 11.82 -2.46 6.73
N LYS A 138 11.34 -1.33 7.23
CA LYS A 138 12.10 -0.38 8.03
C LYS A 138 11.14 0.37 8.94
N PHE A 139 11.40 0.34 10.24
CA PHE A 139 10.62 1.05 11.26
C PHE A 139 9.11 0.74 11.24
N GLY A 140 8.74 -0.51 10.94
CA GLY A 140 7.34 -0.94 10.85
C GLY A 140 6.62 -0.48 9.58
N SER A 141 7.36 -0.07 8.56
CA SER A 141 6.85 0.32 7.24
C SER A 141 7.65 -0.34 6.12
N ILE A 142 7.11 -0.41 4.91
CA ILE A 142 7.83 -0.81 3.70
C ILE A 142 8.85 0.26 3.31
N ARG A 143 9.96 -0.19 2.72
CA ARG A 143 10.85 0.62 1.89
C ARG A 143 10.98 0.01 0.50
N TRP A 144 10.69 0.80 -0.53
CA TRP A 144 10.75 0.37 -1.92
C TRP A 144 11.72 1.24 -2.71
N TYR A 145 12.91 0.70 -2.94
CA TYR A 145 13.93 1.33 -3.78
C TYR A 145 13.89 0.75 -5.18
N TYR A 146 14.02 1.62 -6.18
CA TYR A 146 14.06 1.23 -7.58
C TYR A 146 15.03 2.11 -8.37
N GLU A 147 15.37 1.63 -9.56
CA GLU A 147 16.09 2.36 -10.60
C GLU A 147 15.25 2.33 -11.88
N ALA A 148 15.31 3.40 -12.67
CA ALA A 148 14.73 3.51 -14.00
C ALA A 148 15.59 4.47 -14.85
N GLU A 149 15.51 4.35 -16.18
CA GLU A 149 16.25 5.25 -17.09
C GLU A 149 15.71 6.68 -17.11
N GLU A 150 14.42 6.84 -16.83
CA GLU A 150 13.70 8.10 -16.91
C GLU A 150 13.22 8.53 -15.53
N ASP A 151 13.23 9.84 -15.30
CA ASP A 151 12.60 10.43 -14.12
C ASP A 151 11.09 10.16 -14.19
N CYS A 152 10.56 9.46 -13.19
CA CYS A 152 9.21 8.93 -13.18
C CYS A 152 8.52 9.24 -11.86
N GLN A 153 8.22 10.53 -11.64
CA GLN A 153 7.53 11.04 -10.45
C GLN A 153 6.25 10.28 -10.07
N TYR A 154 5.53 9.71 -11.03
CA TYR A 154 4.33 8.88 -10.75
C TYR A 154 4.69 7.57 -10.04
N VAL A 155 5.85 6.98 -10.33
CA VAL A 155 6.35 5.79 -9.64
C VAL A 155 6.74 6.15 -8.22
N ASP A 156 7.41 7.28 -8.01
CA ASP A 156 7.70 7.79 -6.66
C ASP A 156 6.41 7.98 -5.86
N ASP A 157 5.38 8.59 -6.45
CA ASP A 157 4.09 8.77 -5.77
C ASP A 157 3.43 7.43 -5.43
N ILE A 158 3.55 6.41 -6.29
CA ILE A 158 3.02 5.06 -6.03
C ILE A 158 3.83 4.34 -4.94
N THR A 159 5.16 4.36 -5.00
CA THR A 159 6.02 3.73 -4.00
C THR A 159 5.86 4.41 -2.64
N ASP A 160 5.81 5.74 -2.60
CA ASP A 160 5.54 6.50 -1.38
C ASP A 160 4.14 6.22 -0.81
N ALA A 161 3.13 5.99 -1.66
CA ALA A 161 1.80 5.56 -1.20
C ALA A 161 1.84 4.14 -0.60
N VAL A 162 2.64 3.23 -1.17
CA VAL A 162 2.88 1.89 -0.61
C VAL A 162 3.58 1.96 0.74
N GLU A 163 4.67 2.73 0.85
CA GLU A 163 5.38 2.96 2.11
C GLU A 163 4.43 3.55 3.18
N HIS A 164 3.64 4.56 2.80
CA HIS A 164 2.68 5.19 3.69
C HIS A 164 1.58 4.23 4.18
N LEU A 165 0.95 3.49 3.26
CA LEU A 165 -0.13 2.54 3.59
C LEU A 165 0.36 1.38 4.48
N SER A 166 1.60 0.95 4.32
CA SER A 166 2.16 -0.14 5.13
C SER A 166 2.13 0.16 6.63
N SER A 167 2.18 1.43 7.02
CA SER A 167 2.09 1.90 8.41
C SER A 167 0.69 1.74 9.04
N PHE A 168 -0.30 1.36 8.23
CA PHE A 168 -1.70 1.18 8.62
C PHE A 168 -2.24 -0.22 8.28
N ILE A 169 -1.39 -1.11 7.75
CA ILE A 169 -1.74 -2.47 7.37
C ILE A 169 -0.87 -3.43 8.16
N CYS A 170 -1.47 -4.41 8.83
CA CYS A 170 -0.75 -5.38 9.63
C CYS A 170 0.21 -6.20 8.77
N GLU A 171 1.49 -6.20 9.12
CA GLU A 171 2.53 -6.93 8.39
C GLU A 171 2.41 -8.46 8.51
N ASP A 172 1.67 -8.97 9.49
CA ASP A 172 1.47 -10.41 9.69
C ASP A 172 0.26 -10.96 8.93
N CYS A 173 -0.83 -10.18 8.79
CA CYS A 173 -2.08 -10.68 8.20
C CYS A 173 -2.79 -9.76 7.21
N GLY A 174 -2.32 -8.53 7.01
CA GLY A 174 -2.90 -7.56 6.08
C GLY A 174 -4.21 -6.89 6.53
N SER A 175 -4.70 -7.19 7.73
CA SER A 175 -5.83 -6.46 8.33
C SER A 175 -5.43 -5.03 8.73
N PRO A 176 -6.37 -4.11 8.93
CA PRO A 176 -6.07 -2.77 9.46
C PRO A 176 -5.21 -2.85 10.72
N GLY A 177 -4.14 -2.07 10.75
CA GLY A 177 -3.12 -2.08 11.79
C GLY A 177 -2.65 -0.68 12.14
N ARG A 178 -1.72 -0.61 13.10
CA ARG A 178 -0.97 0.61 13.40
C ARG A 178 0.44 0.24 13.87
N ILE A 179 1.37 1.18 13.76
CA ILE A 179 2.71 1.04 14.31
C ILE A 179 2.63 0.79 15.83
N ARG A 180 3.35 -0.25 16.26
CA ARG A 180 3.49 -0.65 17.66
C ARG A 180 4.90 -0.43 18.15
N LYS A 181 5.00 0.09 19.37
CA LYS A 181 6.26 0.23 20.12
C LYS A 181 6.62 -1.08 20.80
N GLY A 182 7.92 -1.35 20.87
CA GLY A 182 8.53 -2.57 21.41
C GLY A 182 10.03 -2.54 21.13
N GLY A 183 10.70 -3.70 21.16
CA GLY A 183 12.12 -3.79 20.78
C GLY A 183 12.38 -3.38 19.32
N TRP A 184 11.44 -3.71 18.42
CA TRP A 184 11.43 -3.27 17.03
C TRP A 184 10.05 -2.71 16.69
N LEU A 185 10.01 -1.62 15.91
CA LEU A 185 8.76 -1.06 15.40
C LEU A 185 8.17 -2.00 14.36
N ARG A 186 6.89 -2.33 14.51
CA ARG A 186 6.13 -3.22 13.62
C ARG A 186 4.73 -2.66 13.41
N CYS A 187 4.15 -2.83 12.22
CA CYS A 187 2.76 -2.46 11.99
C CYS A 187 1.86 -3.65 12.24
N GLN A 188 1.04 -3.61 13.29
CA GLN A 188 0.24 -4.77 13.69
C GLN A 188 -1.20 -4.42 14.06
N CYS A 189 -2.12 -5.32 13.71
CA CYS A 189 -3.48 -5.33 14.23
C CYS A 189 -3.48 -5.77 15.70
N GLU A 190 -4.60 -5.60 16.41
CA GLU A 190 -4.69 -5.96 17.83
C GLU A 190 -4.37 -7.44 18.09
N LEU A 191 -4.78 -8.34 17.19
CA LEU A 191 -4.57 -9.78 17.35
C LEU A 191 -3.08 -10.16 17.33
N HIS A 192 -2.27 -9.50 16.49
CA HIS A 192 -0.83 -9.76 16.36
C HIS A 192 0.04 -8.88 17.25
N ALA A 193 -0.52 -7.80 17.80
CA ALA A 193 0.20 -6.88 18.68
C ALA A 193 0.44 -7.41 20.10
N LYS A 194 0.01 -8.63 20.46
CA LYS A 194 0.09 -9.18 21.83
C LYS A 194 1.43 -8.85 22.51
N GLY A 195 1.37 -8.07 23.59
CA GLY A 195 2.54 -7.62 24.36
C GLY A 195 3.24 -6.34 23.88
N ARG A 196 2.73 -5.66 22.85
CA ARG A 196 3.28 -4.40 22.31
C ARG A 196 2.32 -3.22 22.51
N THR A 197 2.86 -2.06 22.87
CA THR A 197 2.07 -0.83 23.09
C THR A 197 1.91 -0.03 21.79
N GLY A 198 0.89 0.83 21.70
CA GLY A 198 0.70 1.70 20.53
C GLY A 198 1.75 2.81 20.46
N ALA A 199 2.14 3.20 19.25
CA ALA A 199 3.01 4.36 19.02
C ALA A 199 2.30 5.70 19.25
#